data_AF-A0AAE1MDL7-F1
#
_entry.id   AF-A0AAE1MDL7-F1
#
_cell.length_a   1.000
_cell.length_b   1.000
_cell.length_c   1.000
_cell.angle_alpha   90.00
_cell.angle_beta   90.00
_cell.angle_gamma   90.00
#
_symmetry.space_group_name_H-M   'P 1'
#
loop_
_entity.id
_entity.type
_entity.pdbx_description
1 polymer ?
#
loop_
_entity_poly.entity_id
_entity_poly.type
_entity_poly.pdbx_seq_one_letter_code
_entity_poly.pdbx_strand_id
1 'polypeptide(L)'
;MSGEAMEEAVRPKWNSLLVPSVQELAKKEIIEIPDRYVCPDQQQWITVSESDDLPEIPVIDMQRLITDSDELAKFHLACKHWGFFQLVNHGVGSWLVEKVKKETEEFFNMGTSEKKRFWQREGDIEGFGQIHVVSEDQKLDWGDLFYIATRPLHFRKPHLFPYLPLPFRETIELYSVEMNNLAMAILEQMEKALKTESMEMRELFKEGGQGMRMNYYPPCPQPKKVIGLTPHSDSVGLTILL
;
A
#
# COMPACT_ATOMS: atom_id res chain seq x y z
N MET A 1 -27.10 -39.58 12.86
CA MET A 1 -26.05 -39.35 13.87
C MET A 1 -24.71 -39.46 13.17
N SER A 2 -24.26 -38.54 12.31
CA SER A 2 -24.37 -37.07 12.26
C SER A 2 -23.76 -36.39 13.48
N GLY A 3 -22.59 -35.78 13.25
CA GLY A 3 -21.65 -35.22 14.21
C GLY A 3 -20.23 -35.48 13.67
N GLU A 4 -19.37 -34.50 13.42
CA GLU A 4 -19.51 -33.05 13.56
C GLU A 4 -18.89 -32.35 12.33
N ALA A 5 -19.46 -31.22 11.92
CA ALA A 5 -18.83 -30.37 10.91
C ALA A 5 -17.73 -29.56 11.61
N MET A 6 -16.49 -29.63 11.11
CA MET A 6 -15.48 -28.67 11.55
C MET A 6 -15.90 -27.27 11.14
N GLU A 7 -15.97 -26.42 12.14
CA GLU A 7 -16.36 -25.02 12.11
C GLU A 7 -15.59 -24.25 11.03
N GLU A 8 -16.30 -23.89 9.96
CA GLU A 8 -15.75 -23.03 8.90
C GLU A 8 -15.60 -21.63 9.48
N ALA A 9 -14.41 -21.36 10.06
CA ALA A 9 -14.10 -20.09 10.72
C ALA A 9 -14.49 -18.93 9.81
N VAL A 10 -15.48 -18.14 10.25
CA VAL A 10 -16.11 -17.09 9.45
C VAL A 10 -15.05 -16.03 9.13
N ARG A 11 -14.42 -16.17 7.96
CA ARG A 11 -13.53 -15.15 7.41
C ARG A 11 -14.35 -13.85 7.33
N PRO A 12 -13.81 -12.72 7.84
CA PRO A 12 -14.51 -11.45 7.69
C PRO A 12 -14.84 -11.23 6.20
N LYS A 13 -16.11 -10.91 5.93
CA LYS A 13 -16.55 -10.55 4.58
C LYS A 13 -16.01 -9.17 4.25
N TRP A 14 -14.77 -9.14 3.77
CA TRP A 14 -14.11 -7.96 3.23
C TRP A 14 -14.79 -7.58 1.91
N ASN A 15 -15.84 -6.77 2.03
CA ASN A 15 -16.66 -6.33 0.92
C ASN A 15 -16.41 -4.84 0.68
N SER A 16 -16.18 -4.44 -0.58
CA SER A 16 -16.17 -3.04 -1.00
C SER A 16 -17.25 -2.84 -2.07
N LEU A 17 -18.03 -1.77 -1.97
CA LEU A 17 -18.92 -1.33 -3.04
C LEU A 17 -18.11 -0.78 -4.21
N LEU A 18 -18.51 -1.10 -5.44
CA LEU A 18 -17.82 -0.61 -6.63
C LEU A 18 -18.13 0.88 -6.84
N VAL A 19 -17.07 1.69 -6.94
CA VAL A 19 -17.17 3.13 -7.17
C VAL A 19 -16.62 3.53 -8.56
N PRO A 20 -17.02 4.69 -9.11
CA PRO A 20 -16.47 5.20 -10.37
C PRO A 20 -14.96 5.47 -10.27
N SER A 21 -14.24 5.24 -11.37
CA SER A 21 -12.82 5.63 -11.48
C SER A 21 -12.68 7.14 -11.45
N VAL A 22 -11.80 7.63 -10.58
CA VAL A 22 -11.45 9.05 -10.47
C VAL A 22 -10.62 9.50 -11.67
N GLN A 23 -9.78 8.62 -12.24
CA GLN A 23 -9.04 8.90 -13.48
C GLN A 23 -9.99 9.11 -14.67
N GLU A 24 -11.05 8.30 -14.80
CA GLU A 24 -12.07 8.50 -15.84
C GLU A 24 -12.99 9.70 -15.56
N LEU A 25 -13.11 10.12 -14.30
CA LEU A 25 -13.80 11.37 -13.92
C LEU A 25 -12.97 12.61 -14.28
N ALA A 26 -11.67 12.59 -13.99
CA ALA A 26 -10.73 13.69 -14.28
C ALA A 26 -10.45 13.90 -15.78
N LYS A 27 -10.75 12.92 -16.64
CA LYS A 27 -10.75 13.07 -18.10
C LYS A 27 -11.92 13.92 -18.63
N LYS A 28 -12.93 14.20 -17.81
CA LYS A 28 -14.08 15.05 -18.18
C LYS A 28 -13.79 16.50 -17.78
N GLU A 29 -14.35 17.44 -18.52
CA GLU A 29 -14.31 18.88 -18.16
C GLU A 29 -15.24 19.18 -16.98
N ILE A 30 -14.87 18.70 -15.78
CA ILE A 30 -15.57 18.98 -14.53
C ILE A 30 -15.05 20.29 -13.90
N ILE A 31 -15.97 21.24 -13.69
CA ILE A 31 -15.68 22.51 -13.01
C ILE A 31 -15.84 22.35 -11.48
N GLU A 32 -16.76 21.50 -11.07
CA GLU A 32 -17.07 21.19 -9.67
C GLU A 32 -16.95 19.68 -9.43
N ILE A 33 -16.36 19.31 -8.29
CA ILE A 33 -16.25 17.91 -7.88
C ILE A 33 -17.61 17.39 -7.38
N PRO A 34 -17.95 16.10 -7.60
CA PRO A 34 -19.17 15.53 -7.03
C PRO A 34 -19.13 15.54 -5.49
N ASP A 35 -20.27 15.79 -4.84
CA ASP A 35 -20.39 15.88 -3.37
C ASP A 35 -19.79 14.69 -2.62
N ARG A 36 -19.80 13.50 -3.20
CA ARG A 36 -19.23 12.29 -2.62
C ARG A 36 -17.71 12.36 -2.42
N TYR A 37 -16.99 13.24 -3.13
CA TYR A 37 -15.55 13.48 -2.93
C TYR A 37 -15.25 14.71 -2.06
N VAL A 38 -16.26 15.51 -1.71
CA VAL A 38 -16.08 16.69 -0.86
C VAL A 38 -15.76 16.24 0.57
N CYS A 39 -14.54 16.54 1.01
CA CYS A 39 -14.04 16.34 2.36
C CYS A 39 -14.15 17.66 3.16
N PRO A 40 -15.20 17.85 3.99
CA PRO A 40 -15.39 19.11 4.72
C PRO A 40 -14.33 19.35 5.79
N ASP A 41 -13.78 18.28 6.38
CA ASP A 41 -12.84 18.35 7.51
C ASP A 41 -11.36 18.43 7.08
N GLN A 42 -11.07 18.48 5.78
CA GLN A 42 -9.70 18.57 5.25
C GLN A 42 -8.90 19.74 5.87
N GLN A 43 -9.55 20.87 6.15
CA GLN A 43 -8.92 22.04 6.78
C GLN A 43 -8.62 21.84 8.29
N GLN A 44 -9.28 20.90 8.95
CA GLN A 44 -9.03 20.57 10.36
C GLN A 44 -7.85 19.60 10.50
N TRP A 45 -7.63 18.74 9.50
CA TRP A 45 -6.55 17.74 9.50
C TRP A 45 -5.21 18.32 9.04
N ILE A 46 -5.24 19.32 8.16
CA ILE A 46 -4.05 19.96 7.59
C ILE A 46 -3.60 21.12 8.48
N THR A 47 -2.81 20.82 9.52
CA THR A 47 -2.00 21.83 10.21
C THR A 47 -0.67 22.00 9.48
N VAL A 48 -0.65 22.81 8.42
CA VAL A 48 0.61 23.26 7.81
C VAL A 48 1.17 24.38 8.68
N SER A 49 2.19 24.08 9.46
CA SER A 49 3.02 25.11 10.09
C SER A 49 3.96 25.68 9.04
N GLU A 50 3.85 26.98 8.75
CA GLU A 50 4.73 27.72 7.83
C GLU A 50 6.13 28.00 8.43
N SER A 51 6.59 27.15 9.34
CA SER A 51 7.89 27.26 10.02
C SER A 51 8.92 26.34 9.36
N ASP A 52 10.05 26.90 8.96
CA ASP A 52 11.17 26.14 8.38
C ASP A 52 11.80 25.13 9.37
N ASP A 53 11.59 25.31 10.69
CA ASP A 53 12.08 24.42 11.76
C ASP A 53 11.22 23.14 11.96
N LEU A 54 10.53 22.67 10.91
CA LEU A 54 9.80 21.40 10.97
C LEU A 54 10.77 20.23 11.13
N PRO A 55 10.54 19.29 12.07
CA PRO A 55 11.41 18.15 12.24
C PRO A 55 11.34 17.25 10.99
N GLU A 56 12.51 16.82 10.49
CA GLU A 56 12.59 15.98 9.29
C GLU A 56 12.40 14.49 9.61
N ILE A 57 11.78 13.76 8.68
CA ILE A 57 11.63 12.29 8.77
C ILE A 57 13.03 11.64 8.77
N PRO A 58 13.38 10.79 9.77
CA PRO A 58 14.70 10.18 9.85
C PRO A 58 15.08 9.39 8.59
N VAL A 59 16.29 9.61 8.09
CA VAL A 59 16.89 8.80 7.01
C VAL A 59 17.79 7.74 7.62
N ILE A 60 17.55 6.46 7.32
CA ILE A 60 18.30 5.31 7.83
C ILE A 60 19.09 4.64 6.70
N ASP A 61 20.37 4.36 6.92
CA ASP A 61 21.21 3.63 5.97
C ASP A 61 21.17 2.12 6.27
N MET A 62 20.59 1.33 5.35
CA MET A 62 20.42 -0.12 5.54
C MET A 62 21.75 -0.90 5.59
N GLN A 63 22.79 -0.44 4.89
CA GLN A 63 24.10 -1.12 4.90
C GLN A 63 24.82 -0.88 6.22
N ARG A 64 24.75 0.35 6.75
CA ARG A 64 25.29 0.69 8.07
C ARG A 64 24.50 0.00 9.18
N LEU A 65 23.17 -0.09 9.08
CA LEU A 65 22.31 -0.67 10.12
C LEU A 65 22.72 -2.09 10.56
N ILE A 66 23.31 -2.87 9.64
CA ILE A 66 23.81 -4.23 9.89
C ILE A 66 25.02 -4.20 10.85
N THR A 67 25.94 -3.25 10.70
CA THR A 67 27.29 -3.25 11.30
C THR A 67 27.53 -2.14 12.32
N ASP A 68 26.75 -1.06 12.29
CA ASP A 68 26.96 0.19 13.02
C ASP A 68 25.96 0.31 14.18
N SER A 69 26.47 0.44 15.41
CA SER A 69 25.66 0.61 16.62
C SER A 69 24.89 1.93 16.64
N ASP A 70 25.45 2.98 16.04
CA ASP A 70 24.89 4.33 16.11
C ASP A 70 23.74 4.46 15.10
N GLU A 71 23.86 3.83 13.93
CA GLU A 71 22.76 3.74 12.96
C GLU A 71 21.63 2.84 13.51
N LEU A 72 21.93 1.78 14.27
CA LEU A 72 20.93 0.98 14.97
C LEU A 72 20.20 1.76 16.08
N ALA A 73 20.92 2.58 16.85
CA ALA A 73 20.31 3.45 17.84
C ALA A 73 19.40 4.52 17.20
N LYS A 74 19.84 5.11 16.09
CA LYS A 74 19.05 6.05 15.28
C LYS A 74 17.79 5.40 14.70
N PHE A 75 17.90 4.18 14.17
CA PHE A 75 16.76 3.39 13.70
C PHE A 75 15.76 3.07 14.82
N HIS A 76 16.25 2.64 15.99
CA HIS A 76 15.39 2.43 17.18
C HIS A 76 14.61 3.70 17.56
N LEU A 77 15.29 4.86 17.57
CA LEU A 77 14.66 6.15 17.87
C LEU A 77 13.64 6.56 16.79
N ALA A 78 13.91 6.29 15.51
CA ALA A 78 12.96 6.53 14.43
C ALA A 78 11.68 5.69 14.61
N CYS A 79 11.83 4.37 14.82
CA CYS A 79 10.69 3.49 15.09
C CYS A 79 9.88 3.93 16.32
N LYS A 80 10.56 4.36 17.39
CA LYS A 80 9.94 4.70 18.68
C LYS A 80 9.25 6.07 18.70
N HIS A 81 9.81 7.08 18.02
CA HIS A 81 9.35 8.47 18.11
C HIS A 81 8.57 8.93 16.87
N TRP A 82 8.76 8.29 15.73
CA TRP A 82 8.10 8.64 14.47
C TRP A 82 7.15 7.56 13.96
N GLY A 83 7.54 6.29 14.07
CA GLY A 83 6.90 5.20 13.32
C GLY A 83 7.12 5.26 11.81
N PHE A 84 7.87 6.26 11.31
CA PHE A 84 8.20 6.50 9.91
C PHE A 84 9.69 6.85 9.77
N PHE A 85 10.29 6.40 8.68
CA PHE A 85 11.66 6.72 8.28
C PHE A 85 11.82 6.50 6.77
N GLN A 86 12.78 7.21 6.17
CA GLN A 86 13.27 6.90 4.82
C GLN A 86 14.40 5.87 4.94
N LEU A 87 14.46 4.90 4.03
CA LEU A 87 15.54 3.90 4.00
C LEU A 87 16.38 4.08 2.74
N VAL A 88 17.69 4.27 2.90
CA VAL A 88 18.66 4.40 1.80
C VAL A 88 19.63 3.21 1.80
N ASN A 89 20.32 3.02 0.66
CA ASN A 89 21.27 1.92 0.46
C ASN A 89 20.66 0.51 0.67
N HIS A 90 19.33 0.39 0.53
CA HIS A 90 18.48 -0.77 0.79
C HIS A 90 18.71 -2.04 -0.06
N GLY A 91 19.75 -2.09 -0.89
CA GLY A 91 20.15 -3.25 -1.70
C GLY A 91 19.29 -3.53 -2.95
N VAL A 92 17.99 -3.24 -2.92
CA VAL A 92 17.08 -3.41 -4.08
C VAL A 92 17.59 -2.61 -5.29
N GLY A 93 17.77 -3.29 -6.42
CA GLY A 93 18.38 -2.71 -7.62
C GLY A 93 17.56 -1.56 -8.22
N SER A 94 18.22 -0.43 -8.52
CA SER A 94 17.59 0.76 -9.10
C SER A 94 16.85 0.49 -10.42
N TRP A 95 17.38 -0.41 -11.25
CA TRP A 95 16.73 -0.81 -12.50
C TRP A 95 15.34 -1.43 -12.26
N LEU A 96 15.16 -2.17 -11.16
CA LEU A 96 13.88 -2.80 -10.81
C LEU A 96 12.91 -1.76 -10.28
N VAL A 97 13.39 -0.83 -9.45
CA VAL A 97 12.60 0.31 -8.94
C VAL A 97 12.05 1.15 -10.08
N GLU A 98 12.88 1.53 -11.05
CA GLU A 98 12.44 2.29 -12.22
C GLU A 98 11.51 1.47 -13.14
N LYS A 99 11.72 0.14 -13.25
CA LYS A 99 10.81 -0.75 -13.99
C LYS A 99 9.42 -0.82 -13.32
N VAL A 100 9.36 -0.92 -11.99
CA VAL A 100 8.10 -0.90 -11.22
C VAL A 100 7.35 0.42 -11.43
N LYS A 101 8.02 1.57 -11.31
CA LYS A 101 7.40 2.89 -11.56
C LYS A 101 6.80 2.95 -12.96
N LYS A 102 7.61 2.67 -13.97
CA LYS A 102 7.22 2.74 -15.38
C LYS A 102 6.05 1.81 -15.70
N GLU A 103 6.12 0.53 -15.33
CA GLU A 103 5.08 -0.43 -15.70
C GLU A 103 3.80 -0.26 -14.87
N THR A 104 3.88 0.33 -13.67
CA THR A 104 2.70 0.79 -12.92
C THR A 104 2.03 1.99 -13.61
N GLU A 105 2.80 2.96 -14.10
CA GLU A 105 2.30 4.07 -14.90
C GLU A 105 1.64 3.56 -16.20
N GLU A 106 2.31 2.66 -16.94
CA GLU A 106 1.75 2.01 -18.14
C GLU A 106 0.45 1.26 -17.82
N PHE A 107 0.36 0.56 -16.68
CA PHE A 107 -0.87 -0.09 -16.22
C PHE A 107 -2.02 0.89 -16.00
N PHE A 108 -1.80 2.02 -15.31
CA PHE A 108 -2.84 3.04 -15.14
C PHE A 108 -3.18 3.77 -16.45
N ASN A 109 -2.25 3.85 -17.40
CA ASN A 109 -2.47 4.46 -18.71
C ASN A 109 -3.15 3.52 -19.75
N MET A 110 -3.32 2.23 -19.45
CA MET A 110 -4.08 1.29 -20.30
C MET A 110 -5.51 1.76 -20.58
N GLY A 111 -6.08 1.30 -21.70
CA GLY A 111 -7.44 1.64 -22.10
C GLY A 111 -8.49 1.16 -21.10
N THR A 112 -9.56 1.93 -20.91
CA THR A 112 -10.63 1.62 -19.93
C THR A 112 -11.28 0.25 -20.18
N SER A 113 -11.37 -0.19 -21.44
CA SER A 113 -11.82 -1.55 -21.82
C SER A 113 -10.88 -2.66 -21.37
N GLU A 114 -9.58 -2.40 -21.33
CA GLU A 114 -8.56 -3.36 -20.91
C GLU A 114 -8.50 -3.42 -19.38
N LYS A 115 -8.44 -2.25 -18.73
CA LYS A 115 -8.44 -2.13 -17.27
C LYS A 115 -9.67 -2.77 -16.62
N LYS A 116 -10.85 -2.72 -17.26
CA LYS A 116 -12.08 -3.40 -16.82
C LYS A 116 -11.92 -4.89 -16.50
N ARG A 117 -10.94 -5.58 -17.08
CA ARG A 117 -10.65 -7.00 -16.78
C ARG A 117 -10.09 -7.21 -15.38
N PHE A 118 -9.52 -6.17 -14.79
CA PHE A 118 -8.89 -6.16 -13.47
C PHE A 118 -9.77 -5.53 -12.38
N TRP A 119 -10.98 -5.06 -12.70
CA TRP A 119 -11.88 -4.47 -11.70
C TRP A 119 -12.16 -5.44 -10.55
N GLN A 120 -12.30 -4.88 -9.34
CA GLN A 120 -12.82 -5.61 -8.19
C GLN A 120 -14.14 -6.31 -8.52
N ARG A 121 -14.36 -7.47 -7.91
CA ARG A 121 -15.60 -8.22 -7.97
C ARG A 121 -16.42 -7.95 -6.71
N GLU A 122 -17.73 -8.09 -6.80
CA GLU A 122 -18.59 -7.96 -5.62
C GLU A 122 -18.17 -8.96 -4.53
N GLY A 123 -17.86 -8.47 -3.33
CA GLY A 123 -17.31 -9.28 -2.24
C GLY A 123 -15.81 -9.61 -2.35
N ASP A 124 -15.05 -8.91 -3.20
CA ASP A 124 -13.59 -8.97 -3.28
C ASP A 124 -12.97 -7.58 -3.15
N ILE A 125 -11.81 -7.48 -2.50
CA ILE A 125 -11.04 -6.23 -2.34
C ILE A 125 -9.84 -6.18 -3.28
N GLU A 126 -9.45 -7.31 -3.88
CA GLU A 126 -8.39 -7.35 -4.88
C GLU A 126 -8.90 -6.95 -6.27
N GLY A 127 -8.07 -6.24 -7.02
CA GLY A 127 -8.41 -5.64 -8.30
C GLY A 127 -8.29 -4.12 -8.31
N PHE A 128 -8.85 -3.52 -9.35
CA PHE A 128 -8.94 -2.08 -9.58
C PHE A 128 -10.26 -1.56 -9.00
N GLY A 129 -10.18 -0.55 -8.13
CA GLY A 129 -11.34 0.02 -7.43
C GLY A 129 -10.99 0.35 -5.97
N GLN A 130 -11.75 1.27 -5.34
CA GLN A 130 -11.46 1.67 -3.96
C GLN A 130 -11.81 0.56 -2.95
N ILE A 131 -10.96 0.41 -1.93
CA ILE A 131 -11.16 -0.54 -0.83
C ILE A 131 -11.92 0.11 0.34
N HIS A 132 -12.64 -0.70 1.12
CA HIS A 132 -13.40 -0.28 2.30
C HIS A 132 -14.52 0.75 2.02
N VAL A 133 -15.18 0.67 0.86
CA VAL A 133 -16.42 1.41 0.60
C VAL A 133 -17.60 0.59 1.12
N VAL A 134 -18.21 1.03 2.23
CA VAL A 134 -19.25 0.29 2.97
C VAL A 134 -20.66 0.86 2.81
N SER A 135 -20.82 2.08 2.27
CA SER A 135 -22.13 2.66 1.96
C SER A 135 -22.11 3.60 0.74
N GLU A 136 -23.29 3.89 0.19
CA GLU A 136 -23.44 4.84 -0.93
C GLU A 136 -23.24 6.31 -0.52
N ASP A 137 -23.54 6.64 0.75
CA ASP A 137 -23.35 7.98 1.31
C ASP A 137 -21.91 8.26 1.77
N GLN A 138 -21.06 7.23 1.81
CA GLN A 138 -19.66 7.34 2.21
C GLN A 138 -18.88 8.30 1.29
N LYS A 139 -18.13 9.21 1.91
CA LYS A 139 -17.16 10.06 1.21
C LYS A 139 -16.02 9.23 0.65
N LEU A 140 -15.61 9.53 -0.58
CA LEU A 140 -14.60 8.80 -1.33
C LEU A 140 -13.32 9.62 -1.47
N ASP A 141 -12.20 8.91 -1.51
CA ASP A 141 -10.89 9.48 -1.80
C ASP A 141 -10.79 9.92 -3.28
N TRP A 142 -10.02 10.97 -3.56
CA TRP A 142 -9.69 11.41 -4.91
C TRP A 142 -8.47 10.63 -5.46
N GLY A 143 -8.67 9.33 -5.64
CA GLY A 143 -7.68 8.43 -6.20
C GLY A 143 -8.29 7.14 -6.71
N ASP A 144 -7.65 6.55 -7.70
CA ASP A 144 -7.86 5.15 -8.07
C ASP A 144 -6.76 4.29 -7.41
N LEU A 145 -7.06 3.02 -7.15
CA LEU A 145 -6.05 2.07 -6.68
C LEU A 145 -6.20 0.73 -7.38
N PHE A 146 -5.09 0.00 -7.45
CA PHE A 146 -5.03 -1.40 -7.79
C PHE A 146 -4.38 -2.17 -6.62
N TYR A 147 -5.11 -3.12 -6.05
CA TYR A 147 -4.66 -3.93 -4.92
C TYR A 147 -4.58 -5.41 -5.30
N ILE A 148 -3.49 -6.08 -4.95
CA ILE A 148 -3.29 -7.52 -5.14
C ILE A 148 -2.56 -8.15 -3.95
N ALA A 149 -2.96 -9.36 -3.56
CA ALA A 149 -2.14 -10.21 -2.72
C ALA A 149 -0.99 -10.79 -3.56
N THR A 150 0.24 -10.67 -3.07
CA THR A 150 1.46 -11.11 -3.77
C THR A 150 2.11 -12.33 -3.11
N ARG A 151 2.02 -12.46 -1.78
CA ARG A 151 2.52 -13.61 -1.01
C ARG A 151 1.60 -13.95 0.18
N PRO A 152 1.59 -15.22 0.64
CA PRO A 152 2.12 -16.42 -0.04
C PRO A 152 1.43 -16.67 -1.40
N LEU A 153 2.04 -17.47 -2.26
CA LEU A 153 1.58 -17.65 -3.65
C LEU A 153 0.11 -18.12 -3.75
N HIS A 154 -0.37 -18.87 -2.77
CA HIS A 154 -1.75 -19.39 -2.74
C HIS A 154 -2.81 -18.33 -2.38
N PHE A 155 -2.41 -17.12 -1.97
CA PHE A 155 -3.33 -15.98 -1.83
C PHE A 155 -3.57 -15.26 -3.15
N ARG A 156 -2.67 -15.38 -4.14
CA ARG A 156 -2.80 -14.71 -5.45
C ARG A 156 -4.07 -15.17 -6.16
N LYS A 157 -4.99 -14.24 -6.44
CA LYS A 157 -6.24 -14.55 -7.15
C LYS A 157 -5.95 -15.10 -8.56
N PRO A 158 -6.39 -16.33 -8.91
CA PRO A 158 -6.16 -16.92 -10.24
C PRO A 158 -6.78 -16.13 -11.40
N HIS A 159 -7.71 -15.23 -11.10
CA HIS A 159 -8.41 -14.40 -12.09
C HIS A 159 -7.82 -13.00 -12.28
N LEU A 160 -6.83 -12.59 -11.46
CA LEU A 160 -6.13 -11.31 -11.58
C LEU A 160 -4.67 -11.55 -11.99
N PHE A 161 -3.90 -12.19 -11.12
CA PHE A 161 -2.44 -12.23 -11.22
C PHE A 161 -1.92 -12.85 -12.54
N PRO A 162 -2.49 -13.97 -13.06
CA PRO A 162 -2.04 -14.56 -14.32
C PRO A 162 -2.36 -13.70 -15.55
N TYR A 163 -3.30 -12.76 -15.45
CA TYR A 163 -3.81 -11.93 -16.55
C TYR A 163 -3.18 -10.53 -16.62
N LEU A 164 -2.35 -10.16 -15.64
CA LEU A 164 -1.53 -8.94 -15.72
C LEU A 164 -0.68 -8.96 -17.01
N PRO A 165 -0.43 -7.79 -17.65
CA PRO A 165 0.50 -7.70 -18.76
C PRO A 165 1.84 -8.36 -18.43
N LEU A 166 2.37 -9.19 -19.34
CA LEU A 166 3.50 -10.08 -19.01
C LEU A 166 4.72 -9.36 -18.40
N PRO A 167 5.21 -8.22 -18.96
CA PRO A 167 6.35 -7.50 -18.37
C PRO A 167 6.06 -7.04 -16.94
N PHE A 168 4.86 -6.47 -16.73
CA PHE A 168 4.40 -5.99 -15.43
C PHE A 168 4.27 -7.12 -14.40
N ARG A 169 3.72 -8.26 -14.81
CA ARG A 169 3.61 -9.45 -13.95
C ARG A 169 4.98 -9.90 -13.46
N GLU A 170 5.95 -10.05 -14.36
CA GLU A 170 7.32 -10.48 -14.02
C GLU A 170 8.02 -9.47 -13.09
N THR A 171 7.84 -8.17 -13.33
CA THR A 171 8.34 -7.09 -12.46
C THR A 171 7.75 -7.16 -11.07
N ILE A 172 6.42 -7.31 -10.95
CA ILE A 172 5.72 -7.42 -9.66
C ILE A 172 6.10 -8.71 -8.93
N GLU A 173 6.34 -9.82 -9.64
CA GLU A 173 6.83 -11.06 -9.04
C GLU A 173 8.23 -10.90 -8.44
N LEU A 174 9.15 -10.28 -9.18
CA LEU A 174 10.51 -10.04 -8.69
C LEU A 174 10.52 -9.00 -7.56
N TYR A 175 9.81 -7.88 -7.72
CA TYR A 175 9.70 -6.84 -6.71
C TYR A 175 9.05 -7.35 -5.42
N SER A 176 8.07 -8.27 -5.51
CA SER A 176 7.47 -8.94 -4.36
C SER A 176 8.50 -9.73 -3.54
N VAL A 177 9.44 -10.41 -4.21
CA VAL A 177 10.54 -11.12 -3.55
C VAL A 177 11.50 -10.14 -2.88
N GLU A 178 11.94 -9.11 -3.60
CA GLU A 178 12.86 -8.09 -3.06
C GLU A 178 12.25 -7.34 -1.86
N MET A 179 11.00 -6.91 -1.94
CA MET A 179 10.27 -6.28 -0.83
C MET A 179 10.07 -7.22 0.36
N ASN A 180 9.86 -8.51 0.12
CA ASN A 180 9.78 -9.51 1.20
C ASN A 180 11.13 -9.64 1.91
N ASN A 181 12.22 -9.76 1.14
CA ASN A 181 13.57 -9.89 1.68
C ASN A 181 13.97 -8.64 2.49
N LEU A 182 13.68 -7.45 1.96
CA LEU A 182 13.93 -6.18 2.62
C LEU A 182 13.09 -6.03 3.90
N ALA A 183 11.80 -6.39 3.87
CA ALA A 183 10.94 -6.35 5.06
C ALA A 183 11.46 -7.27 6.17
N MET A 184 11.85 -8.52 5.85
CA MET A 184 12.45 -9.42 6.84
C MET A 184 13.74 -8.84 7.42
N ALA A 185 14.61 -8.28 6.58
CA ALA A 185 15.86 -7.68 7.05
C ALA A 185 15.62 -6.47 7.97
N ILE A 186 14.61 -5.63 7.70
CA ILE A 186 14.21 -4.51 8.58
C ILE A 186 13.68 -5.05 9.92
N LEU A 187 12.81 -6.07 9.90
CA LEU A 187 12.23 -6.69 11.09
C LEU A 187 13.32 -7.35 11.98
N GLU A 188 14.32 -8.00 11.38
CA GLU A 188 15.49 -8.53 12.08
C GLU A 188 16.31 -7.42 12.77
N GLN A 189 16.39 -6.20 12.20
CA GLN A 189 17.00 -5.05 12.90
C GLN A 189 16.09 -4.46 13.98
N MET A 190 14.76 -4.55 13.86
CA MET A 190 13.84 -4.16 14.95
C MET A 190 13.99 -5.10 16.15
N GLU A 191 14.06 -6.41 15.92
CA GLU A 191 14.35 -7.46 16.91
C GLU A 191 15.65 -7.17 17.67
N LYS A 192 16.74 -6.90 16.94
CA LYS A 192 18.06 -6.51 17.47
C LYS A 192 18.01 -5.21 18.28
N ALA A 193 17.25 -4.20 17.83
CA ALA A 193 17.08 -2.92 18.52
C ALA A 193 16.26 -3.03 19.81
N LEU A 194 15.26 -3.92 19.83
CA LEU A 194 14.44 -4.22 21.01
C LEU A 194 15.16 -5.11 22.04
N LYS A 195 16.26 -5.78 21.63
CA LYS A 195 17.05 -6.73 22.44
C LYS A 195 16.24 -7.97 22.85
N THR A 196 15.33 -8.39 21.97
CA THR A 196 14.53 -9.61 22.10
C THR A 196 15.34 -10.85 21.69
N GLU A 197 14.84 -12.05 21.96
CA GLU A 197 15.43 -13.29 21.44
C GLU A 197 15.40 -13.30 19.90
N SER A 198 16.43 -13.90 19.29
CA SER A 198 16.59 -13.93 17.84
C SER A 198 15.60 -14.89 17.17
N MET A 199 15.02 -14.47 16.05
CA MET A 199 14.05 -15.18 15.18
C MET A 199 12.57 -15.11 15.59
N GLU A 200 12.20 -14.43 16.69
CA GLU A 200 10.79 -14.22 17.05
C GLU A 200 10.03 -13.44 15.96
N MET A 201 10.57 -12.31 15.49
CA MET A 201 9.95 -11.51 14.42
C MET A 201 9.87 -12.32 13.13
N ARG A 202 10.92 -13.10 12.84
CA ARG A 202 11.00 -13.89 11.62
C ARG A 202 9.93 -14.97 11.59
N GLU A 203 9.71 -15.69 12.69
CA GLU A 203 8.66 -16.71 12.79
C GLU A 203 7.26 -16.07 12.81
N LEU A 204 7.08 -14.93 13.48
CA LEU A 204 5.80 -14.19 13.48
C LEU A 204 5.33 -13.77 12.08
N PHE A 205 6.26 -13.31 11.23
CA PHE A 205 5.94 -12.86 9.86
C PHE A 205 6.17 -13.93 8.77
N LYS A 206 6.63 -15.14 9.14
CA LYS A 206 6.94 -16.26 8.20
C LYS A 206 5.77 -16.69 7.33
N GLU A 207 4.58 -16.75 7.93
CA GLU A 207 3.31 -17.06 7.25
C GLU A 207 2.48 -15.79 6.97
N GLY A 208 3.09 -14.62 7.16
CA GLY A 208 2.46 -13.32 6.94
C GLY A 208 2.05 -13.10 5.48
N GLY A 209 0.91 -12.44 5.28
CA GLY A 209 0.49 -11.99 3.96
C GLY A 209 1.29 -10.77 3.50
N GLN A 210 1.64 -10.74 2.21
CA GLN A 210 2.11 -9.55 1.51
C GLN A 210 1.06 -9.15 0.47
N GLY A 211 0.68 -7.88 0.47
CA GLY A 211 -0.10 -7.26 -0.58
C GLY A 211 0.65 -6.07 -1.18
N MET A 212 0.28 -5.68 -2.40
CA MET A 212 0.73 -4.44 -3.03
C MET A 212 -0.48 -3.56 -3.34
N ARG A 213 -0.41 -2.31 -2.89
CA ARG A 213 -1.41 -1.26 -3.17
C ARG A 213 -0.75 -0.20 -4.04
N MET A 214 -1.12 -0.15 -5.31
CA MET A 214 -0.68 0.87 -6.25
C MET A 214 -1.74 1.95 -6.29
N ASN A 215 -1.36 3.21 -6.04
CA ASN A 215 -2.29 4.34 -6.00
C ASN A 215 -2.04 5.28 -7.18
N TYR A 216 -3.10 5.82 -7.77
CA TYR A 216 -3.06 6.82 -8.81
C TYR A 216 -3.94 7.99 -8.41
N TYR A 217 -3.35 9.19 -8.30
CA TYR A 217 -4.03 10.40 -7.87
C TYR A 217 -4.16 11.36 -9.07
N PRO A 218 -5.32 11.42 -9.75
CA PRO A 218 -5.50 12.29 -10.91
C PRO A 218 -5.53 13.77 -10.50
N PRO A 219 -5.22 14.71 -11.40
CA PRO A 219 -5.45 16.13 -11.17
C PRO A 219 -6.89 16.41 -10.71
N CYS A 220 -7.05 17.35 -9.76
CA CYS A 220 -8.34 17.78 -9.24
C CYS A 220 -8.57 19.26 -9.55
N PRO A 221 -9.77 19.68 -10.02
CA PRO A 221 -10.09 21.10 -10.21
C PRO A 221 -10.26 21.85 -8.88
N GLN A 222 -10.54 21.15 -7.77
CA GLN A 222 -10.78 21.73 -6.45
C GLN A 222 -9.96 21.00 -5.36
N PRO A 223 -8.61 21.03 -5.41
CA PRO A 223 -7.75 20.21 -4.54
C PRO A 223 -7.85 20.54 -3.03
N LYS A 224 -8.39 21.73 -2.70
CA LYS A 224 -8.67 22.16 -1.31
C LYS A 224 -10.00 21.63 -0.74
N LYS A 225 -10.73 20.80 -1.50
CA LYS A 225 -11.99 20.15 -1.10
C LYS A 225 -11.91 18.61 -1.13
N VAL A 226 -10.81 18.03 -1.57
CA VAL A 226 -10.62 16.57 -1.69
C VAL A 226 -9.38 16.12 -0.96
N ILE A 227 -9.36 14.86 -0.54
CA ILE A 227 -8.15 14.19 -0.08
C ILE A 227 -7.82 13.02 -1.01
N GLY A 228 -6.53 12.84 -1.33
CA GLY A 228 -6.09 11.73 -2.18
C GLY A 228 -6.19 10.38 -1.47
N LEU A 229 -5.92 10.38 -0.16
CA LEU A 229 -6.08 9.21 0.72
C LEU A 229 -6.45 9.70 2.13
N THR A 230 -7.62 9.31 2.62
CA THR A 230 -8.16 9.67 3.94
C THR A 230 -7.17 9.32 5.07
N PRO A 231 -7.07 10.12 6.16
CA PRO A 231 -6.12 9.86 7.23
C PRO A 231 -6.41 8.52 7.91
N HIS A 232 -5.36 7.72 8.08
CA HIS A 232 -5.43 6.37 8.65
C HIS A 232 -4.08 6.02 9.30
N SER A 233 -4.05 4.89 9.99
CA SER A 233 -2.81 4.19 10.34
C SER A 233 -2.86 2.82 9.69
N ASP A 234 -1.72 2.35 9.20
CA ASP A 234 -1.63 1.04 8.56
C ASP A 234 -1.93 -0.09 9.56
N SER A 235 -2.79 -1.01 9.16
CA SER A 235 -3.16 -2.19 9.96
C SER A 235 -2.24 -3.41 9.69
N VAL A 236 -1.05 -3.18 9.15
CA VAL A 236 -0.05 -4.20 8.81
C VAL A 236 1.21 -4.03 9.67
N GLY A 237 2.07 -5.06 9.73
CA GLY A 237 3.27 -5.01 10.56
C GLY A 237 4.35 -4.05 10.05
N LEU A 238 4.49 -3.90 8.73
CA LEU A 238 5.43 -2.98 8.09
C LEU A 238 4.96 -2.63 6.68
N THR A 239 4.97 -1.34 6.35
CA THR A 239 4.73 -0.83 4.99
C THR A 239 6.04 -0.32 4.40
N ILE A 240 6.35 -0.71 3.16
CA ILE A 240 7.45 -0.14 2.38
C ILE A 240 6.81 0.61 1.21
N LEU A 241 6.92 1.95 1.23
CA LEU A 241 6.40 2.83 0.20
C LEU A 241 7.53 3.22 -0.79
N LEU A 242 7.17 3.35 -2.07
CA LEU A 242 8.02 3.81 -3.17
C LEU A 242 7.43 5.09 -3.78
#